data_AF-A0A6M5JA08-F1
#
_entry.id   AF-A0A6M5JA08-F1
#
_cell.length_a   1.000
_cell.length_b   1.000
_cell.length_c   1.000
_cell.angle_alpha   90.00
_cell.angle_beta   90.00
_cell.angle_gamma   90.00
#
_symmetry.space_group_name_H-M   'P 1'
#
loop_
_entity.id
_entity.type
_entity.pdbx_description
1 polymer ?
#
loop_
_entity_poly.entity_id
_entity_poly.type
_entity_poly.pdbx_seq_one_letter_code
_entity_poly.pdbx_strand_id
1 'polypeptide(L)'
;MSKTTTAIEAAVQMILAQVPAGDGGAPTARQRAAIDKAFTQIMRLIAPRVRHFIRQYGLSAHWDDAEQCCAIAVHRAIQTYDQEKAQFTTFVNWLIRGELQSLRFRLMTDQRPSARKVEATTVSLQALSVGEDGEDGGAEVLIEDENALSLTEAGASDYLAGSAMRSMTDSYVDHLRKIGLSQLSRRTRPRKAGEAPRDGENRPRLKIHAIDPEELEKLEQRLTRNRALVEQRLFEIADAITPDDQDITKERMRQITKRAAKTIAEITGSEPKFLIMAEASRSPALTPRARAAKPAKAERQADQPCPIIILPPSRPTAQRRPVGPQNYPLHERGIMRDMPARSIMPGRSIH
;
A
#
# COMPACT_ATOMS: atom_id res chain seq x y z
N MET A 1 -15.63 12.70 38.83
CA MET A 1 -14.73 12.20 37.75
C MET A 1 -13.53 11.53 38.41
N SER A 2 -13.09 10.35 37.96
CA SER A 2 -11.85 9.75 38.47
C SER A 2 -10.64 10.59 38.03
N LYS A 3 -9.59 10.67 38.88
CA LYS A 3 -8.34 11.36 38.55
C LYS A 3 -7.76 10.90 37.20
N THR A 4 -7.87 9.62 36.90
CA THR A 4 -7.43 9.03 35.64
C THR A 4 -8.27 9.51 34.46
N THR A 5 -9.59 9.59 34.60
CA THR A 5 -10.50 10.10 33.56
C THR A 5 -10.17 11.56 33.23
N THR A 6 -10.00 12.40 34.25
CA THR A 6 -9.63 13.82 34.05
C THR A 6 -8.27 13.97 33.37
N ALA A 7 -7.29 13.14 33.73
CA ALA A 7 -5.97 13.15 33.10
C ALA A 7 -6.01 12.72 31.62
N ILE A 8 -6.86 11.74 31.28
CA ILE A 8 -7.07 11.31 29.89
C ILE A 8 -7.73 12.44 29.09
N GLU A 9 -8.79 13.05 29.60
CA GLU A 9 -9.48 14.17 28.94
C GLU A 9 -8.53 15.34 28.68
N ALA A 10 -7.71 15.70 29.68
CA ALA A 10 -6.70 16.75 29.51
C ALA A 10 -5.69 16.41 28.41
N ALA A 11 -5.20 15.18 28.35
CA ALA A 11 -4.26 14.76 27.32
C ALA A 11 -4.89 14.76 25.91
N VAL A 12 -6.18 14.41 25.78
CA VAL A 12 -6.92 14.47 24.52
C VAL A 12 -7.07 15.92 24.06
N GLN A 13 -7.42 16.84 24.97
CA GLN A 13 -7.51 18.27 24.65
C GLN A 13 -6.17 18.85 24.21
N MET A 14 -5.05 18.41 24.78
CA MET A 14 -3.72 18.80 24.29
C MET A 14 -3.49 18.37 22.84
N ILE A 15 -3.96 17.18 22.43
CA ILE A 15 -3.81 16.72 21.04
C ILE A 15 -4.68 17.56 20.11
N LEU A 16 -5.95 17.76 20.46
CA LEU A 16 -6.90 18.54 19.66
C LEU A 16 -6.44 20.00 19.47
N ALA A 17 -5.81 20.59 20.49
CA ALA A 17 -5.25 21.94 20.40
C ALA A 17 -4.03 22.06 19.45
N GLN A 18 -3.37 20.95 19.11
CA GLN A 18 -2.24 20.94 18.17
C GLN A 18 -2.67 20.61 16.73
N VAL A 19 -3.93 20.20 16.52
CA VAL A 19 -4.47 19.98 15.17
C VAL A 19 -4.71 21.35 14.53
N PRO A 20 -4.07 21.65 13.39
CA PRO A 20 -4.24 22.95 12.74
C PRO A 20 -5.70 23.14 12.33
N ALA A 21 -6.29 24.28 12.72
CA ALA A 21 -7.62 24.69 12.29
C ALA A 21 -7.57 25.14 10.83
N GLY A 22 -7.59 24.19 9.89
CA GLY A 22 -7.64 24.47 8.46
C GLY A 22 -7.12 23.33 7.58
N ASP A 23 -7.69 23.23 6.38
CA ASP A 23 -7.57 22.10 5.45
C ASP A 23 -6.23 22.03 4.67
N GLY A 24 -5.14 22.62 5.17
CA GLY A 24 -3.94 22.83 4.33
C GLY A 24 -2.58 22.85 5.00
N GLY A 25 -2.47 22.66 6.31
CA GLY A 25 -1.17 22.68 7.01
C GLY A 25 -0.76 21.32 7.53
N ALA A 26 0.33 20.74 7.01
CA ALA A 26 0.96 19.59 7.68
C ALA A 26 1.46 20.02 9.08
N PRO A 27 1.25 19.21 10.13
CA PRO A 27 1.70 19.58 11.48
C PRO A 27 3.22 19.75 11.52
N THR A 28 3.66 20.84 12.15
CA THR A 28 5.07 21.13 12.37
C THR A 28 5.75 20.00 13.16
N ALA A 29 7.06 19.84 13.03
CA ALA A 29 7.80 18.79 13.75
C ALA A 29 7.61 18.88 15.28
N ARG A 30 7.48 20.10 15.83
CA ARG A 30 7.21 20.34 17.25
C ARG A 30 5.80 19.91 17.65
N GLN A 31 4.80 20.20 16.82
CA GLN A 31 3.42 19.75 17.04
C GLN A 31 3.32 18.23 17.02
N ARG A 32 3.96 17.57 16.04
CA ARG A 32 4.02 16.10 15.97
C ARG A 32 4.60 15.49 17.25
N ALA A 33 5.77 15.98 17.70
CA ALA A 33 6.38 15.50 18.94
C ALA A 33 5.50 15.74 20.19
N ALA A 34 4.70 16.81 20.23
CA ALA A 34 3.76 17.05 21.32
C ALA A 34 2.56 16.08 21.28
N ILE A 35 2.03 15.82 20.07
CA ILE A 35 0.96 14.84 19.84
C ILE A 35 1.42 13.44 20.26
N ASP A 36 2.61 13.01 19.84
CA ASP A 36 3.15 11.69 20.18
C ASP A 36 3.33 11.49 21.69
N LYS A 37 3.79 12.53 22.41
CA LYS A 37 3.91 12.50 23.87
C LYS A 37 2.55 12.38 24.55
N ALA A 38 1.57 13.16 24.11
CA ALA A 38 0.23 13.12 24.65
C ALA A 38 -0.47 11.77 24.37
N PHE A 39 -0.30 11.24 23.15
CA PHE A 39 -0.81 9.92 22.77
C PHE A 39 -0.18 8.81 23.63
N THR A 40 1.15 8.85 23.82
CA THR A 40 1.86 7.91 24.70
C THR A 40 1.33 7.99 26.15
N GLN A 41 1.04 9.19 26.64
CA GLN A 41 0.44 9.38 27.97
C GLN A 41 -0.95 8.76 28.06
N ILE A 42 -1.81 8.94 27.05
CA ILE A 42 -3.13 8.31 26.98
C ILE A 42 -3.00 6.78 27.02
N MET A 43 -2.11 6.21 26.20
CA MET A 43 -1.88 4.76 26.15
C MET A 43 -1.44 4.21 27.51
N ARG A 44 -0.53 4.91 28.22
CA ARG A 44 -0.11 4.51 29.59
C ARG A 44 -1.27 4.52 30.58
N LEU A 45 -2.16 5.51 30.50
CA LEU A 45 -3.31 5.64 31.42
C LEU A 45 -4.38 4.58 31.14
N ILE A 46 -4.60 4.19 29.88
CA ILE A 46 -5.61 3.20 29.49
C ILE A 46 -5.06 1.76 29.55
N ALA A 47 -3.73 1.56 29.62
CA ALA A 47 -3.10 0.25 29.61
C ALA A 47 -3.75 -0.81 30.53
N PRO A 48 -4.08 -0.55 31.82
CA PRO A 48 -4.76 -1.55 32.66
C PRO A 48 -6.08 -2.07 32.04
N ARG A 49 -6.80 -1.20 31.34
CA ARG A 49 -8.07 -1.51 30.70
C ARG A 49 -7.90 -2.25 29.38
N VAL A 50 -6.90 -1.88 28.57
CA VAL A 50 -6.47 -2.66 27.40
C VAL A 50 -6.17 -4.10 27.82
N ARG A 51 -5.35 -4.28 28.87
CA ARG A 51 -5.00 -5.61 29.39
C ARG A 51 -6.22 -6.42 29.83
N HIS A 52 -7.22 -5.77 30.43
CA HIS A 52 -8.47 -6.42 30.79
C HIS A 52 -9.25 -6.87 29.55
N PHE A 53 -9.41 -6.00 28.55
CA PHE A 53 -10.14 -6.34 27.33
C PHE A 53 -9.44 -7.44 26.51
N ILE A 54 -8.12 -7.39 26.31
CA ILE A 54 -7.40 -8.43 25.56
C ILE A 54 -7.67 -9.82 26.17
N ARG A 55 -7.63 -9.93 27.50
CA ARG A 55 -7.97 -11.20 28.20
C ARG A 55 -9.44 -11.57 28.03
N GLN A 56 -10.35 -10.62 28.17
CA GLN A 56 -11.80 -10.87 28.03
C GLN A 56 -12.15 -11.39 26.63
N TYR A 57 -11.51 -10.86 25.59
CA TYR A 57 -11.71 -11.29 24.21
C TYR A 57 -10.89 -12.53 23.83
N GLY A 58 -10.17 -13.15 24.78
CA GLY A 58 -9.39 -14.37 24.56
C GLY A 58 -8.17 -14.19 23.66
N LEU A 59 -7.66 -12.96 23.51
CA LEU A 59 -6.57 -12.62 22.59
C LEU A 59 -5.19 -12.64 23.27
N SER A 60 -5.05 -13.34 24.41
CA SER A 60 -3.79 -13.37 25.17
C SER A 60 -2.61 -13.96 24.38
N ALA A 61 -2.87 -14.88 23.45
CA ALA A 61 -1.85 -15.46 22.56
C ALA A 61 -1.43 -14.53 21.41
N HIS A 62 -2.21 -13.47 21.15
CA HIS A 62 -1.99 -12.47 20.11
C HIS A 62 -1.86 -11.08 20.73
N TRP A 63 -1.04 -11.00 21.78
CA TRP A 63 -0.96 -9.80 22.62
C TRP A 63 -0.56 -8.57 21.82
N ASP A 64 0.51 -8.67 21.03
CA ASP A 64 1.08 -7.55 20.29
C ASP A 64 0.09 -7.01 19.24
N ASP A 65 -0.57 -7.91 18.49
CA ASP A 65 -1.59 -7.54 17.52
C ASP A 65 -2.81 -6.86 18.17
N ALA A 66 -3.22 -7.38 19.33
CA ALA A 66 -4.34 -6.84 20.09
C ALA A 66 -4.02 -5.46 20.68
N GLU A 67 -2.79 -5.25 21.16
CA GLU A 67 -2.30 -3.96 21.63
C GLU A 67 -2.26 -2.92 20.50
N GLN A 68 -1.77 -3.29 19.31
CA GLN A 68 -1.79 -2.43 18.14
C GLN A 68 -3.21 -2.06 17.71
N CYS A 69 -4.14 -3.03 17.68
CA CYS A 69 -5.55 -2.74 17.39
C CYS A 69 -6.16 -1.76 18.40
N CYS A 70 -5.83 -1.89 19.69
CA CYS A 70 -6.24 -0.91 20.70
C CYS A 70 -5.64 0.48 20.47
N ALA A 71 -4.37 0.58 20.05
CA ALA A 71 -3.75 1.85 19.71
C ALA A 71 -4.44 2.54 18.52
N ILE A 72 -4.79 1.78 17.47
CA ILE A 72 -5.58 2.27 16.33
C ILE A 72 -6.96 2.76 16.79
N ALA A 73 -7.62 2.01 17.67
CA ALA A 73 -8.91 2.39 18.25
C ALA A 73 -8.83 3.74 18.97
N VAL A 74 -7.79 3.95 19.80
CA VAL A 74 -7.55 5.20 20.53
C VAL A 74 -7.26 6.35 19.56
N HIS A 75 -6.46 6.13 18.53
CA HIS A 75 -6.19 7.13 17.50
C HIS A 75 -7.47 7.57 16.78
N ARG A 76 -8.27 6.62 16.30
CA ARG A 76 -9.58 6.88 15.68
C ARG A 76 -10.54 7.58 16.64
N ALA A 77 -10.51 7.20 17.92
CA ALA A 77 -11.31 7.83 18.95
C ALA A 77 -10.98 9.32 19.06
N ILE A 78 -9.69 9.68 19.07
CA ILE A 78 -9.26 11.10 19.15
C ILE A 78 -9.75 11.89 17.94
N GLN A 79 -9.66 11.32 16.74
CA GLN A 79 -10.06 12.00 15.49
C GLN A 79 -11.57 12.28 15.41
N THR A 80 -12.38 11.40 15.99
CA THR A 80 -13.84 11.47 15.92
C THR A 80 -14.46 11.90 17.25
N TYR A 81 -13.65 12.35 18.20
CA TYR A 81 -14.10 12.67 19.53
C TYR A 81 -14.95 13.93 19.54
N ASP A 82 -16.12 13.82 20.15
CA ASP A 82 -17.04 14.92 20.39
C ASP A 82 -17.36 14.99 21.89
N GLN A 83 -16.88 16.05 22.53
CA GLN A 83 -16.98 16.23 23.97
C GLN A 83 -18.40 16.54 24.45
N GLU A 84 -19.28 17.03 23.56
CA GLU A 84 -20.68 17.31 23.90
C GLU A 84 -21.51 16.02 24.01
N LYS A 85 -21.12 14.97 23.26
CA LYS A 85 -21.85 13.70 23.21
C LYS A 85 -21.50 12.75 24.35
N ALA A 86 -20.23 12.62 24.70
CA ALA A 86 -19.78 11.68 25.71
C ALA A 86 -18.39 12.01 26.29
N GLN A 87 -18.11 11.46 27.47
CA GLN A 87 -16.74 11.39 28.01
C GLN A 87 -15.88 10.50 27.11
N PHE A 88 -14.64 10.91 26.86
CA PHE A 88 -13.68 10.19 26.03
C PHE A 88 -13.47 8.75 26.52
N THR A 89 -13.37 8.54 27.83
CA THR A 89 -13.18 7.20 28.39
C THR A 89 -14.35 6.27 28.08
N THR A 90 -15.56 6.80 27.95
CA THR A 90 -16.73 6.01 27.55
C THR A 90 -16.61 5.70 26.07
N PHE A 91 -16.39 6.71 25.24
CA PHE A 91 -16.29 6.58 23.78
C PHE A 91 -15.19 5.60 23.35
N VAL A 92 -13.98 5.75 23.88
CA VAL A 92 -12.82 4.91 23.53
C VAL A 92 -13.03 3.44 23.91
N ASN A 93 -13.80 3.15 24.97
CA ASN A 93 -14.13 1.77 25.34
C ASN A 93 -14.99 1.08 24.27
N TRP A 94 -15.90 1.81 23.63
CA TRP A 94 -16.71 1.27 22.53
C TRP A 94 -15.85 0.94 21.33
N LEU A 95 -14.95 1.85 20.94
CA LEU A 95 -14.02 1.65 19.82
C LEU A 95 -13.05 0.49 20.08
N ILE A 96 -12.45 0.41 21.27
CA ILE A 96 -11.56 -0.69 21.63
C ILE A 96 -12.27 -2.04 21.52
N ARG A 97 -13.51 -2.13 22.01
CA ARG A 97 -14.31 -3.36 21.90
C ARG A 97 -14.60 -3.74 20.45
N GLY A 98 -14.92 -2.77 19.59
CA GLY A 98 -15.18 -2.99 18.17
C GLY A 98 -13.96 -3.52 17.43
N GLU A 99 -12.78 -2.90 17.63
CA GLU A 99 -11.54 -3.32 16.98
C GLU A 99 -11.07 -4.69 17.47
N LEU A 100 -11.13 -4.98 18.78
CA LEU A 100 -10.78 -6.29 19.32
C LEU A 100 -11.74 -7.39 18.84
N GLN A 101 -13.02 -7.09 18.71
CA GLN A 101 -13.98 -8.03 18.14
C GLN A 101 -13.68 -8.31 16.66
N SER A 102 -13.32 -7.29 15.89
CA SER A 102 -12.91 -7.43 14.49
C SER A 102 -11.63 -8.27 14.35
N LEU A 103 -10.63 -8.04 15.21
CA LEU A 103 -9.40 -8.85 15.25
C LEU A 103 -9.73 -10.31 15.57
N ARG A 104 -10.54 -10.55 16.61
CA ARG A 104 -10.97 -11.90 16.97
C ARG A 104 -11.66 -12.61 15.81
N PHE A 105 -12.53 -11.93 15.06
CA PHE A 105 -13.20 -12.54 13.92
C PHE A 105 -12.27 -12.90 12.76
N ARG A 106 -11.13 -12.20 12.62
CA ARG A 106 -10.12 -12.50 11.58
C ARG A 106 -9.20 -13.63 12.00
N LEU A 107 -8.82 -13.70 13.27
CA LEU A 107 -7.91 -14.72 13.80
C LEU A 107 -8.61 -16.04 14.13
N MET A 108 -9.81 -15.97 14.71
CA MET A 108 -10.56 -17.13 15.19
C MET A 108 -11.78 -17.38 14.28
N THR A 109 -11.53 -17.64 13.00
CA THR A 109 -12.60 -17.94 12.03
C THR A 109 -13.25 -19.30 12.30
N ASP A 110 -12.50 -20.21 12.92
CA ASP A 110 -12.92 -21.52 13.47
C ASP A 110 -14.02 -21.39 14.55
N GLN A 111 -14.00 -20.32 15.33
CA GLN A 111 -14.98 -20.10 16.40
C GLN A 111 -16.32 -19.55 15.89
N ARG A 112 -16.45 -19.30 14.58
CA ARG A 112 -17.72 -18.87 13.98
C ARG A 112 -18.74 -20.01 14.01
N PRO A 113 -20.04 -19.74 14.24
CA PRO A 113 -21.07 -20.78 14.27
C PRO A 113 -21.11 -21.64 13.00
N SER A 114 -20.79 -21.07 11.84
CA SER A 114 -20.71 -21.80 10.56
C SER A 114 -19.50 -22.73 10.48
N ALA A 115 -18.34 -22.32 11.00
CA ALA A 115 -17.13 -23.14 11.02
C ALA A 115 -17.27 -24.30 12.02
N ARG A 116 -17.88 -24.05 13.19
CA ARG A 116 -18.21 -25.10 14.16
C ARG A 116 -19.15 -26.18 13.61
N LYS A 117 -20.06 -25.84 12.70
CA LYS A 117 -20.96 -26.82 12.05
C LYS A 117 -20.23 -27.80 11.15
N VAL A 118 -19.06 -27.42 10.64
CA VAL A 118 -18.25 -28.21 9.70
C VAL A 118 -16.95 -28.68 10.36
N GLU A 119 -16.81 -28.49 11.68
CA GLU A 119 -15.58 -28.78 12.43
C GLU A 119 -14.31 -28.18 11.79
N ALA A 120 -14.48 -27.05 11.07
CA ALA A 120 -13.40 -26.40 10.37
C ALA A 120 -12.44 -25.77 11.37
N THR A 121 -11.19 -26.23 11.37
CA THR A 121 -10.13 -25.74 12.25
C THR A 121 -9.17 -24.88 11.44
N THR A 122 -8.89 -23.67 11.91
CA THR A 122 -7.81 -22.84 11.38
C THR A 122 -6.48 -23.45 11.78
N VAL A 123 -5.70 -23.86 10.79
CA VAL A 123 -4.33 -24.36 10.99
C VAL A 123 -3.38 -23.31 10.43
N SER A 124 -2.34 -22.94 11.18
CA SER A 124 -1.26 -22.11 10.63
C SER A 124 -0.52 -22.91 9.56
N LEU A 125 -0.07 -22.25 8.49
CA LEU A 125 0.70 -22.93 7.43
C LEU A 125 1.95 -23.63 8.00
N GLN A 126 2.53 -23.08 9.06
CA GLN A 126 3.67 -23.64 9.79
C GLN A 126 3.30 -24.88 10.63
N ALA A 127 2.04 -25.08 11.00
CA ALA A 127 1.62 -26.31 11.68
C ALA A 127 1.41 -27.47 10.69
N LEU A 128 1.30 -27.18 9.39
CA LEU A 128 1.25 -28.18 8.32
C LEU A 128 2.64 -28.61 7.84
N SER A 129 3.70 -27.86 8.16
CA SER A 129 5.09 -28.18 7.78
C SER A 129 5.77 -29.19 8.69
N VAL A 130 5.11 -29.66 9.76
CA VAL A 130 5.62 -30.75 10.59
C VAL A 130 5.15 -32.08 9.98
N GLY A 131 6.00 -32.72 9.20
CA GLY A 131 5.76 -34.07 8.69
C GLY A 131 5.70 -35.11 9.82
N GLU A 132 5.07 -36.26 9.56
CA GLU A 132 4.92 -37.39 10.50
C GLU A 132 6.27 -37.93 11.03
N ASP A 133 7.36 -37.68 10.29
CA ASP A 133 8.73 -38.09 10.61
C ASP A 133 9.56 -37.03 11.36
N GLY A 134 8.97 -35.88 11.71
CA GLY A 134 9.65 -34.85 12.51
C GLY A 134 10.80 -34.12 11.81
N GLU A 135 10.96 -34.29 10.50
CA GLU A 135 11.86 -33.44 9.71
C GLU A 135 11.21 -32.08 9.45
N ASP A 136 11.91 -31.02 9.87
CA ASP A 136 11.58 -29.61 9.69
C ASP A 136 11.68 -29.22 8.20
N GLY A 137 10.79 -29.75 7.37
CA GLY A 137 10.57 -29.27 6.02
C GLY A 137 9.76 -27.99 6.09
N GLY A 138 10.40 -26.85 6.39
CA GLY A 138 9.72 -25.56 6.48
C GLY A 138 8.78 -25.35 5.30
N ALA A 139 7.61 -24.74 5.52
CA ALA A 139 6.60 -24.50 4.47
C ALA A 139 7.15 -23.81 3.20
N GLU A 140 8.31 -23.17 3.32
CA GLU A 140 9.14 -22.60 2.24
C GLU A 140 9.62 -23.65 1.22
N VAL A 141 9.84 -24.91 1.63
CA VAL A 141 10.23 -26.04 0.76
C VAL A 141 9.01 -26.64 0.04
N LEU A 142 7.81 -26.46 0.59
CA LEU A 142 6.58 -27.02 -0.01
C LEU A 142 5.94 -26.08 -1.04
N ILE A 143 6.28 -24.80 -1.01
CA ILE A 143 5.79 -23.77 -1.95
C ILE A 143 6.96 -23.31 -2.83
N GLU A 144 7.56 -24.25 -3.56
CA GLU A 144 8.46 -23.90 -4.65
C GLU A 144 7.62 -23.35 -5.81
N ASP A 145 7.65 -22.02 -6.02
CA ASP A 145 7.16 -21.42 -7.25
C ASP A 145 8.25 -21.54 -8.32
N GLU A 146 8.12 -22.53 -9.20
CA GLU A 146 9.04 -22.80 -10.31
C GLU A 146 9.23 -21.57 -11.23
N ASN A 147 8.28 -20.63 -11.24
CA ASN A 147 8.36 -19.40 -12.04
C ASN A 147 8.93 -18.21 -11.27
N ALA A 148 9.19 -18.31 -9.97
CA ALA A 148 9.64 -17.17 -9.16
C ALA A 148 10.95 -16.58 -9.66
N LEU A 149 11.93 -17.42 -10.02
CA LEU A 149 13.21 -16.96 -10.55
C LEU A 149 13.03 -16.26 -11.89
N SER A 150 12.30 -16.88 -12.83
CA SER A 150 12.11 -16.34 -14.18
C SER A 150 11.31 -15.04 -14.17
N LEU A 151 10.26 -14.94 -13.33
CA LEU A 151 9.48 -13.71 -13.16
C LEU A 151 10.30 -12.61 -12.47
N THR A 152 11.14 -12.96 -11.50
CA THR A 152 12.01 -11.98 -10.83
C THR A 152 13.08 -11.46 -11.76
N GLU A 153 13.72 -12.33 -12.54
CA GLU A 153 14.71 -11.95 -13.55
C GLU A 153 14.08 -11.10 -14.66
N ALA A 154 12.89 -11.47 -15.14
CA ALA A 154 12.13 -10.68 -16.11
C ALA A 154 11.78 -9.29 -15.55
N GLY A 155 11.23 -9.23 -14.33
CA GLY A 155 10.88 -7.97 -13.68
C GLY A 155 12.10 -7.08 -13.39
N ALA A 156 13.23 -7.67 -12.97
CA ALA A 156 14.48 -6.96 -12.78
C ALA A 156 15.03 -6.43 -14.12
N SER A 157 15.00 -7.25 -15.17
CA SER A 157 15.39 -6.86 -16.52
C SER A 157 14.53 -5.70 -17.04
N ASP A 158 13.21 -5.78 -16.91
CA ASP A 158 12.27 -4.74 -17.32
C ASP A 158 12.49 -3.44 -16.54
N TYR A 159 12.73 -3.54 -15.23
CA TYR A 159 13.05 -2.38 -14.39
C TYR A 159 14.35 -1.70 -14.82
N LEU A 160 15.41 -2.47 -15.04
CA LEU A 160 16.70 -1.95 -15.48
C LEU A 160 16.61 -1.33 -16.89
N ALA A 161 15.89 -1.98 -17.81
CA ALA A 161 15.61 -1.46 -19.14
C ALA A 161 14.85 -0.13 -19.05
N GLY A 162 13.76 -0.06 -18.29
CA GLY A 162 12.98 1.15 -18.09
C GLY A 162 13.78 2.29 -17.45
N SER A 163 14.62 1.97 -16.45
CA SER A 163 15.52 2.94 -15.81
C SER A 163 16.55 3.50 -16.79
N ALA A 164 17.16 2.63 -17.60
CA ALA A 164 18.10 3.04 -18.64
C ALA A 164 17.44 3.92 -19.71
N MET A 165 16.24 3.55 -20.18
CA MET A 165 15.48 4.32 -21.16
C MET A 165 15.13 5.73 -20.66
N ARG A 166 14.73 5.86 -19.38
CA ARG A 166 14.51 7.17 -18.73
C ARG A 166 15.79 7.99 -18.68
N SER A 167 16.90 7.39 -18.23
CA SER A 167 18.20 8.07 -18.14
C SER A 167 18.71 8.57 -19.50
N MET A 168 18.53 7.78 -20.56
CA MET A 168 18.87 8.17 -21.94
C MET A 168 17.99 9.34 -22.42
N THR A 169 16.69 9.29 -22.12
CA THR A 169 15.75 10.35 -22.49
C THR A 169 16.05 11.65 -21.76
N ASP A 170 16.35 11.60 -20.46
CA ASP A 170 16.72 12.78 -19.68
C ASP A 170 18.01 13.41 -20.22
N SER A 171 19.02 12.60 -20.54
CA SER A 171 20.29 13.09 -21.12
C SER A 171 20.08 13.74 -22.49
N TYR A 172 19.17 13.18 -23.31
CA TYR A 172 18.76 13.79 -24.58
C TYR A 172 18.02 15.13 -24.39
N VAL A 173 17.09 15.21 -23.45
CA VAL A 173 16.38 16.47 -23.14
C VAL A 173 17.35 17.52 -22.63
N ASP A 174 18.31 17.14 -21.78
CA ASP A 174 19.35 18.03 -21.28
C ASP A 174 20.26 18.54 -22.41
N HIS A 175 20.62 17.67 -23.35
CA HIS A 175 21.38 18.07 -24.55
C HIS A 175 20.61 19.09 -25.38
N LEU A 176 19.32 18.86 -25.63
CA LEU A 176 18.48 19.83 -26.35
C LEU A 176 18.29 21.13 -25.58
N ARG A 177 18.17 21.08 -24.24
CA ARG A 177 18.08 22.28 -23.40
C ARG A 177 19.36 23.10 -23.51
N LYS A 178 20.55 22.47 -23.45
CA LYS A 178 21.84 23.14 -23.63
C LYS A 178 21.96 23.81 -25.01
N ILE A 179 21.58 23.10 -26.08
CA ILE A 179 21.59 23.68 -27.44
C ILE A 179 20.59 24.84 -27.53
N GLY A 180 19.37 24.67 -27.03
CA GLY A 180 18.33 25.70 -27.01
C GLY A 180 18.81 26.96 -26.29
N LEU A 181 19.32 26.83 -25.07
CA LEU A 181 19.88 27.95 -24.30
C LEU A 181 21.04 28.62 -25.03
N SER A 182 21.92 27.85 -25.70
CA SER A 182 23.01 28.41 -26.51
C SER A 182 22.54 29.17 -27.74
N GLN A 183 21.40 28.78 -28.34
CA GLN A 183 20.79 29.48 -29.47
C GLN A 183 20.08 30.74 -29.01
N LEU A 184 19.32 30.68 -27.91
CA LEU A 184 18.67 31.85 -27.32
C LEU A 184 19.70 32.89 -26.87
N SER A 185 20.81 32.47 -26.26
CA SER A 185 21.87 33.40 -25.83
C SER A 185 22.62 34.04 -27.00
N ARG A 186 22.77 33.33 -28.13
CA ARG A 186 23.40 33.83 -29.37
C ARG A 186 22.46 34.66 -30.23
N ARG A 187 21.14 34.52 -30.10
CA ARG A 187 20.16 35.30 -30.85
C ARG A 187 20.17 36.74 -30.34
N THR A 188 21.09 37.54 -30.88
CA THR A 188 21.08 39.01 -30.69
C THR A 188 19.73 39.54 -31.13
N ARG A 189 19.00 40.11 -30.16
CA ARG A 189 17.69 40.74 -30.33
C ARG A 189 17.68 41.60 -31.60
N PRO A 190 16.80 41.36 -32.59
CA PRO A 190 16.54 42.36 -33.60
C PRO A 190 15.99 43.59 -32.87
N ARG A 191 16.70 44.72 -32.99
CA ARG A 191 16.25 46.02 -32.46
C ARG A 191 14.81 46.22 -32.95
N LYS A 192 13.85 46.20 -32.02
CA LYS A 192 12.44 46.44 -32.31
C LYS A 192 12.38 47.81 -32.98
N ALA A 193 12.09 47.85 -34.29
CA ALA A 193 11.92 49.07 -35.04
C ALA A 193 10.71 49.79 -34.45
N GLY A 194 10.93 50.83 -33.66
CA GLY A 194 9.86 51.58 -32.99
C GLY A 194 10.27 52.34 -31.73
N GLU A 195 11.44 52.07 -31.13
CA GLU A 195 11.89 52.82 -29.96
C GLU A 195 12.75 54.03 -30.38
N ALA A 196 12.17 55.22 -30.28
CA ALA A 196 12.80 56.51 -30.56
C ALA A 196 14.10 56.67 -29.76
N PRO A 197 15.13 57.33 -30.32
CA PRO A 197 16.39 57.54 -29.62
C PRO A 197 16.14 58.48 -28.43
N ARG A 198 16.25 57.96 -27.20
CA ARG A 198 16.43 58.80 -26.03
C ARG A 198 17.91 59.17 -25.97
N ASP A 199 18.18 60.45 -26.14
CA ASP A 199 19.45 61.09 -25.84
C ASP A 199 19.87 60.77 -24.40
N GLY A 200 21.10 60.31 -24.23
CA GLY A 200 21.71 60.18 -22.91
C GLY A 200 22.46 58.89 -22.67
N GLU A 201 23.78 59.05 -22.58
CA GLU A 201 24.73 58.22 -21.82
C GLU A 201 25.31 56.96 -22.47
N ASN A 202 26.53 57.17 -22.97
CA ASN A 202 27.67 56.25 -22.86
C ASN A 202 27.77 55.60 -21.46
N ARG A 203 27.05 54.51 -21.23
CA ARG A 203 27.42 53.51 -20.21
C ARG A 203 27.70 52.18 -20.91
N PRO A 204 28.82 51.50 -20.60
CA PRO A 204 29.07 50.17 -21.12
C PRO A 204 28.00 49.24 -20.56
N ARG A 205 26.97 48.95 -21.37
CA ARG A 205 25.93 47.99 -21.04
C ARG A 205 26.61 46.63 -20.89
N LEU A 206 26.83 46.19 -19.66
CA LEU A 206 27.12 44.79 -19.34
C LEU A 206 26.04 43.96 -20.02
N LYS A 207 26.41 43.28 -21.12
CA LYS A 207 25.55 42.34 -21.84
C LYS A 207 25.38 41.11 -20.96
N ILE A 208 24.63 41.25 -19.87
CA ILE A 208 24.03 40.10 -19.20
C ILE A 208 22.94 39.68 -20.18
N HIS A 209 23.19 38.60 -20.90
CA HIS A 209 22.25 37.96 -21.80
C HIS A 209 21.03 37.50 -20.99
N ALA A 210 20.14 38.44 -20.65
CA ALA A 210 18.87 38.15 -20.03
C ALA A 210 18.03 37.42 -21.07
N ILE A 211 17.98 36.10 -20.96
CA ILE A 211 17.11 35.24 -21.76
C ILE A 211 15.67 35.66 -21.44
N ASP A 212 14.87 35.88 -22.47
CA ASP A 212 13.46 36.24 -22.30
C ASP A 212 12.71 35.06 -21.64
N PRO A 213 12.04 35.26 -20.48
CA PRO A 213 11.32 34.19 -19.81
C PRO A 213 10.26 33.54 -20.71
N GLU A 214 9.60 34.30 -21.60
CA GLU A 214 8.58 33.74 -22.50
C GLU A 214 9.17 32.80 -23.56
N GLU A 215 10.39 33.08 -24.05
CA GLU A 215 11.05 32.20 -25.02
C GLU A 215 11.58 30.93 -24.35
N LEU A 216 11.97 31.02 -23.07
CA LEU A 216 12.36 29.88 -22.25
C LEU A 216 11.17 28.94 -22.00
N GLU A 217 10.01 29.47 -21.62
CA GLU A 217 8.79 28.66 -21.43
C GLU A 217 8.37 27.95 -22.72
N LYS A 218 8.44 28.64 -23.87
CA LYS A 218 8.16 28.02 -25.19
C LYS A 218 9.15 26.91 -25.53
N LEU A 219 10.43 27.07 -25.18
CA LEU A 219 11.44 26.02 -25.33
C LEU A 219 11.07 24.81 -24.47
N GLU A 220 10.75 25.02 -23.19
CA GLU A 220 10.41 23.94 -22.26
C GLU A 220 9.15 23.19 -22.68
N GLN A 221 8.09 23.88 -23.08
CA GLN A 221 6.87 23.27 -23.64
C GLN A 221 7.18 22.39 -24.86
N ARG A 222 8.06 22.85 -25.75
CA ARG A 222 8.50 22.07 -26.92
C ARG A 222 9.33 20.85 -26.52
N LEU A 223 10.20 20.97 -25.52
CA LEU A 223 11.01 19.86 -25.00
C LEU A 223 10.13 18.81 -24.32
N THR A 224 9.16 19.21 -23.50
CA THR A 224 8.19 18.31 -22.86
C THR A 224 7.38 17.55 -23.90
N ARG A 225 6.92 18.23 -24.95
CA ARG A 225 6.22 17.58 -26.07
C ARG A 225 7.10 16.57 -26.82
N ASN A 226 8.34 16.95 -27.13
CA ASN A 226 9.28 16.05 -27.81
C ASN A 226 9.65 14.85 -26.95
N ARG A 227 9.80 15.04 -25.63
CA ARG A 227 10.04 13.97 -24.66
C ARG A 227 8.92 12.94 -24.73
N ALA A 228 7.67 13.36 -24.60
CA ALA A 228 6.52 12.46 -24.66
C ALA A 228 6.44 11.68 -25.98
N LEU A 229 6.72 12.33 -27.12
CA LEU A 229 6.74 11.67 -28.43
C LEU A 229 7.86 10.61 -28.55
N VAL A 230 9.02 10.87 -27.96
CA VAL A 230 10.15 9.94 -27.98
C VAL A 230 9.90 8.77 -27.03
N GLU A 231 9.44 9.01 -25.81
CA GLU A 231 9.08 7.97 -24.84
C GLU A 231 8.01 7.01 -25.39
N GLN A 232 7.01 7.55 -26.10
CA GLN A 232 5.95 6.75 -26.72
C GLN A 232 6.45 5.92 -27.92
N ARG A 233 7.24 6.51 -28.83
CA ARG A 233 7.59 5.85 -30.11
C ARG A 233 8.88 5.06 -30.12
N LEU A 234 9.86 5.45 -29.31
CA LEU A 234 11.17 4.80 -29.27
C LEU A 234 11.20 3.66 -28.25
N PHE A 235 10.43 3.80 -27.17
CA PHE A 235 10.50 2.88 -26.03
C PHE A 235 9.17 2.23 -25.66
N GLU A 236 8.06 2.61 -26.31
CA GLU A 236 6.72 2.07 -26.02
C GLU A 236 6.31 2.19 -24.53
N ILE A 237 6.88 3.16 -23.80
CA ILE A 237 6.72 3.31 -22.33
C ILE A 237 5.38 3.96 -21.95
N ALA A 238 4.75 4.71 -22.86
CA ALA A 238 3.53 5.47 -22.59
C ALA A 238 2.30 4.82 -23.24
N ASP A 239 1.19 4.75 -22.49
CA ASP A 239 -0.11 4.36 -23.01
C ASP A 239 -0.47 5.20 -24.24
N ALA A 240 -1.08 4.53 -25.23
CA ALA A 240 -1.34 5.09 -26.54
C ALA A 240 -2.11 6.42 -26.46
N ILE A 241 -1.40 7.55 -26.61
CA ILE A 241 -2.05 8.80 -27.03
C ILE A 241 -2.60 8.50 -28.42
N THR A 242 -3.91 8.35 -28.50
CA THR A 242 -4.66 8.26 -29.75
C THR A 242 -4.29 9.46 -30.62
N PRO A 243 -3.93 9.25 -31.89
CA PRO A 243 -3.46 10.29 -32.77
C PRO A 243 -4.65 11.09 -33.31
N ASP A 244 -5.44 11.71 -32.44
CA ASP A 244 -6.62 12.46 -32.86
C ASP A 244 -6.57 13.95 -32.54
N ASP A 245 -5.58 14.44 -31.78
CA ASP A 245 -5.69 15.83 -31.31
C ASP A 245 -4.78 16.89 -31.94
N GLN A 246 -3.69 16.61 -32.67
CA GLN A 246 -2.84 17.72 -33.14
C GLN A 246 -2.13 17.51 -34.49
N ASP A 247 -2.15 18.58 -35.31
CA ASP A 247 -1.57 18.82 -36.65
C ASP A 247 -0.06 18.51 -36.81
N ILE A 248 0.39 17.34 -36.38
CA ILE A 248 1.71 16.80 -36.68
C ILE A 248 1.49 15.58 -37.55
N THR A 249 1.82 15.72 -38.82
CA THR A 249 1.77 14.61 -39.77
C THR A 249 2.59 13.43 -39.25
N LYS A 250 2.11 12.20 -39.47
CA LYS A 250 2.79 10.95 -39.06
C LYS A 250 4.25 10.91 -39.52
N GLU A 251 4.54 11.54 -40.66
CA GLU A 251 5.89 11.68 -41.21
C GLU A 251 6.78 12.63 -40.39
N ARG A 252 6.25 13.77 -39.92
CA ARG A 252 7.00 14.69 -39.05
C ARG A 252 7.34 14.02 -37.72
N MET A 253 6.42 13.25 -37.14
CA MET A 253 6.70 12.44 -35.94
C MET A 253 7.84 11.45 -36.20
N ARG A 254 7.77 10.69 -37.30
CA ARG A 254 8.83 9.74 -37.70
C ARG A 254 10.19 10.42 -37.83
N GLN A 255 10.25 11.61 -38.42
CA GLN A 255 11.50 12.36 -38.56
C GLN A 255 12.05 12.84 -37.21
N ILE A 256 11.18 13.29 -36.30
CA ILE A 256 11.57 13.67 -34.93
C ILE A 256 12.14 12.46 -34.19
N THR A 257 11.45 11.32 -34.22
CA THR A 257 11.93 10.09 -33.57
C THR A 257 13.24 9.60 -34.19
N LYS A 258 13.38 9.64 -35.53
CA LYS A 258 14.63 9.24 -36.22
C LYS A 258 15.81 10.13 -35.81
N ARG A 259 15.60 11.45 -35.70
CA ARG A 259 16.62 12.39 -35.24
C ARG A 259 16.97 12.16 -33.77
N ALA A 260 15.95 11.97 -32.92
CA ALA A 260 16.11 11.69 -31.50
C ALA A 260 16.91 10.40 -31.25
N ALA A 261 16.59 9.32 -31.97
CA ALA A 261 17.33 8.05 -31.88
C ALA A 261 18.81 8.23 -32.25
N LYS A 262 19.10 9.00 -33.30
CA LYS A 262 20.49 9.30 -33.68
C LYS A 262 21.23 10.09 -32.59
N THR A 263 20.62 11.14 -32.06
CA THR A 263 21.24 11.94 -30.99
C THR A 263 21.39 11.17 -29.69
N ILE A 264 20.42 10.31 -29.34
CA ILE A 264 20.53 9.43 -28.16
C ILE A 264 21.71 8.48 -28.33
N ALA A 265 21.88 7.86 -29.50
CA ALA A 265 23.01 6.98 -29.78
C ALA A 265 24.38 7.70 -29.71
N GLU A 266 24.45 8.97 -30.14
CA GLU A 266 25.65 9.80 -30.03
C GLU A 266 25.96 10.17 -28.57
N ILE A 267 24.95 10.50 -27.77
CA ILE A 267 25.10 10.84 -26.35
C ILE A 267 25.49 9.60 -25.53
N THR A 268 24.83 8.46 -25.76
CA THR A 268 25.16 7.22 -25.04
C THR A 268 26.54 6.70 -25.39
N GLY A 269 27.05 6.95 -26.61
CA GLY A 269 28.42 6.64 -26.99
C GLY A 269 29.49 7.58 -26.39
N SER A 270 29.10 8.74 -25.86
CA SER A 270 30.04 9.76 -25.34
C SER A 270 30.02 9.91 -23.80
N GLU A 271 28.92 9.56 -23.14
CA GLU A 271 28.82 9.69 -21.68
C GLU A 271 29.33 8.44 -20.93
N PRO A 272 30.16 8.61 -19.88
CA PRO A 272 30.80 7.49 -19.18
C PRO A 272 29.82 6.58 -18.46
N LYS A 273 28.66 7.10 -18.04
CA LYS A 273 27.61 6.35 -17.35
C LYS A 273 26.90 5.31 -18.22
N PHE A 274 27.08 5.35 -19.55
CA PHE A 274 26.47 4.40 -20.49
C PHE A 274 27.49 3.44 -21.13
N LEU A 275 28.76 3.46 -20.72
CA LEU A 275 29.82 2.60 -21.29
C LEU A 275 29.50 1.11 -21.16
N ILE A 276 28.99 0.68 -20.00
CA ILE A 276 28.59 -0.72 -19.76
C ILE A 276 27.48 -1.16 -20.74
N MET A 277 26.55 -0.25 -21.08
CA MET A 277 25.51 -0.53 -22.07
C MET A 277 26.06 -0.57 -23.51
N ALA A 278 27.01 0.31 -23.82
CA ALA A 278 27.69 0.33 -25.11
C ALA A 278 28.49 -0.96 -25.34
N GLU A 279 29.16 -1.47 -24.31
CA GLU A 279 29.88 -2.76 -24.34
C GLU A 279 28.92 -3.94 -24.51
N ALA A 280 27.80 -3.97 -23.79
CA ALA A 280 26.76 -4.99 -23.94
C ALA A 280 26.16 -5.03 -25.37
N SER A 281 26.03 -3.87 -26.03
CA SER A 281 25.53 -3.78 -27.41
C SER A 281 26.52 -4.25 -28.49
N ARG A 282 27.82 -4.38 -28.16
CA ARG A 282 28.87 -4.87 -29.06
C ARG A 282 29.03 -6.39 -29.00
N SER A 283 28.51 -7.02 -27.96
CA SER A 283 28.31 -8.47 -27.95
C SER A 283 27.23 -8.83 -28.98
N PRO A 284 27.45 -9.79 -29.90
CA PRO A 284 26.43 -10.20 -30.85
C PRO A 284 25.25 -10.78 -30.06
N ALA A 285 24.20 -9.97 -29.92
CA ALA A 285 22.97 -10.40 -29.28
C ALA A 285 22.39 -11.59 -30.05
N LEU A 286 21.97 -12.60 -29.27
CA LEU A 286 21.08 -13.66 -29.70
C LEU A 286 19.98 -13.08 -30.59
N THR A 287 19.80 -13.73 -31.74
CA THR A 287 18.85 -13.41 -32.81
C THR A 287 17.49 -12.91 -32.30
N PRO A 288 16.87 -11.92 -32.96
CA PRO A 288 15.55 -11.45 -32.59
C PRO A 288 14.55 -12.59 -32.77
N ARG A 289 13.98 -13.06 -31.65
CA ARG A 289 12.96 -14.10 -31.63
C ARG A 289 11.77 -13.57 -32.44
N ALA A 290 11.48 -14.26 -33.54
CA ALA A 290 10.40 -13.94 -34.45
C ALA A 290 9.08 -13.79 -33.67
N ARG A 291 8.30 -12.77 -34.06
CA ARG A 291 6.93 -12.50 -33.60
C ARG A 291 6.15 -13.80 -33.42
N ALA A 292 5.84 -14.13 -32.17
CA ALA A 292 4.85 -15.15 -31.88
C ALA A 292 3.50 -14.73 -32.48
N ALA A 293 2.92 -15.67 -33.22
CA ALA A 293 1.70 -15.50 -33.99
C ALA A 293 0.49 -15.17 -33.11
N LYS A 294 -0.47 -14.46 -33.72
CA LYS A 294 -1.83 -14.23 -33.20
C LYS A 294 -2.43 -15.55 -32.66
N PRO A 295 -3.06 -15.58 -31.48
CA PRO A 295 -3.87 -16.72 -31.09
C PRO A 295 -5.12 -16.78 -31.98
N ALA A 296 -5.31 -17.92 -32.63
CA ALA A 296 -6.53 -18.26 -33.34
C ALA A 296 -7.71 -18.34 -32.35
N LYS A 297 -8.89 -17.92 -32.81
CA LYS A 297 -10.18 -18.11 -32.15
C LYS A 297 -10.35 -19.59 -31.79
N ALA A 298 -10.37 -19.91 -30.49
CA ALA A 298 -10.92 -21.16 -30.00
C ALA A 298 -12.42 -20.97 -29.74
N GLU A 299 -13.20 -21.84 -30.37
CA GLU A 299 -14.64 -22.01 -30.19
C GLU A 299 -15.02 -22.20 -28.71
N ARG A 300 -16.18 -21.65 -28.37
CA ARG A 300 -16.90 -21.90 -27.13
C ARG A 300 -17.37 -23.36 -27.12
N GLN A 301 -16.85 -24.15 -26.19
CA GLN A 301 -17.51 -25.37 -25.73
C GLN A 301 -17.89 -25.22 -24.26
N ALA A 302 -19.16 -25.54 -24.00
CA ALA A 302 -19.88 -25.32 -22.77
C ALA A 302 -19.41 -26.19 -21.60
N ASP A 303 -19.57 -25.65 -20.41
CA ASP A 303 -19.78 -26.29 -19.10
C ASP A 303 -19.59 -27.81 -19.02
N GLN A 304 -18.45 -28.21 -18.43
CA GLN A 304 -18.39 -29.40 -17.58
C GLN A 304 -17.71 -29.02 -16.25
N PRO A 305 -18.35 -29.27 -15.10
CA PRO A 305 -17.73 -29.01 -13.79
C PRO A 305 -16.64 -30.05 -13.48
N CYS A 306 -15.52 -29.57 -12.94
CA CYS A 306 -14.39 -30.38 -12.48
C CYS A 306 -14.84 -31.50 -11.51
N PRO A 307 -14.23 -32.70 -11.57
CA PRO A 307 -14.53 -33.74 -10.60
C PRO A 307 -13.96 -33.36 -9.23
N ILE A 308 -14.85 -33.35 -8.23
CA ILE A 308 -14.52 -33.34 -6.81
C ILE A 308 -13.73 -34.61 -6.52
N ILE A 309 -12.48 -34.48 -6.07
CA ILE A 309 -11.73 -35.60 -5.49
C ILE A 309 -12.32 -35.86 -4.10
N ILE A 310 -13.23 -36.82 -4.00
CA ILE A 310 -13.74 -37.36 -2.74
C ILE A 310 -12.71 -38.38 -2.25
N LEU A 311 -11.98 -38.05 -1.18
CA LEU A 311 -11.19 -39.03 -0.43
C LEU A 311 -12.15 -40.09 0.16
N PRO A 312 -11.89 -41.40 0.01
CA PRO A 312 -12.77 -42.43 0.57
C PRO A 312 -12.72 -42.40 2.11
N PRO A 313 -13.85 -42.62 2.81
CA PRO A 313 -13.84 -42.77 4.25
C PRO A 313 -13.09 -44.05 4.64
N SER A 314 -12.14 -43.90 5.57
CA SER A 314 -11.41 -44.99 6.20
C SER A 314 -12.39 -46.01 6.79
N ARG A 315 -12.26 -47.28 6.39
CA ARG A 315 -13.05 -48.38 6.96
C ARG A 315 -12.79 -48.49 8.47
N PRO A 316 -13.82 -48.70 9.31
CA PRO A 316 -13.62 -49.01 10.72
C PRO A 316 -13.04 -50.41 10.88
N THR A 317 -11.89 -50.49 11.54
CA THR A 317 -11.27 -51.75 11.96
C THR A 317 -12.15 -52.48 12.98
N ALA A 318 -12.11 -53.80 12.89
CA ALA A 318 -12.98 -54.73 13.57
C ALA A 318 -12.97 -54.65 15.10
N GLN A 319 -14.18 -54.74 15.66
CA GLN A 319 -14.59 -55.45 16.87
C GLN A 319 -13.47 -55.99 17.77
N ARG A 320 -13.24 -55.32 18.91
CA ARG A 320 -12.86 -55.99 20.16
C ARG A 320 -14.08 -56.03 21.08
N ARG A 321 -14.39 -57.24 21.56
CA ARG A 321 -15.54 -57.57 22.42
C ARG A 321 -15.47 -56.85 23.79
N PRO A 322 -16.63 -56.64 24.44
CA PRO A 322 -16.72 -55.98 25.73
C PRO A 322 -16.38 -56.93 26.88
N VAL A 323 -15.63 -56.44 27.86
CA VAL A 323 -15.55 -57.03 29.20
C VAL A 323 -16.27 -56.06 30.13
N GLY A 324 -17.46 -56.43 30.59
CA GLY A 324 -18.06 -55.84 31.79
C GLY A 324 -17.86 -56.78 32.99
N PRO A 325 -18.45 -56.47 34.15
CA PRO A 325 -18.37 -55.21 34.89
C PRO A 325 -17.79 -55.47 36.30
N GLN A 326 -17.12 -54.48 36.91
CA GLN A 326 -16.84 -54.52 38.35
C GLN A 326 -17.57 -53.39 39.09
N ASN A 327 -18.39 -53.86 40.02
CA ASN A 327 -19.27 -53.15 40.93
C ASN A 327 -18.59 -52.18 41.91
N TYR A 328 -19.46 -51.29 42.44
CA TYR A 328 -19.48 -50.61 43.75
C TYR A 328 -18.99 -49.15 43.83
N PRO A 329 -19.58 -48.31 44.72
CA PRO A 329 -21.02 -48.04 44.83
C PRO A 329 -21.34 -46.52 44.96
N LEU A 330 -22.63 -46.23 44.79
CA LEU A 330 -23.31 -45.00 45.22
C LEU A 330 -23.09 -44.70 46.71
N HIS A 331 -22.83 -43.43 47.03
CA HIS A 331 -23.17 -42.87 48.33
C HIS A 331 -24.02 -41.61 48.14
N GLU A 332 -25.30 -41.76 48.48
CA GLU A 332 -26.25 -40.71 48.79
C GLU A 332 -25.81 -39.92 50.03
N ARG A 333 -25.84 -38.58 49.93
CA ARG A 333 -26.36 -37.60 50.91
C ARG A 333 -26.73 -36.36 50.08
N GLY A 334 -27.95 -35.85 49.98
CA GLY A 334 -29.05 -35.86 50.94
C GLY A 334 -29.00 -34.60 51.80
N ILE A 335 -29.26 -33.40 51.24
CA ILE A 335 -29.77 -32.23 51.98
C ILE A 335 -30.73 -31.44 51.08
N MET A 336 -32.03 -31.76 51.21
CA MET A 336 -33.13 -30.80 51.10
C MET A 336 -32.98 -29.75 52.21
N ARG A 337 -33.28 -28.48 51.91
CA ARG A 337 -33.97 -27.56 52.83
C ARG A 337 -34.49 -26.32 52.09
N ASP A 338 -35.81 -26.30 51.95
CA ASP A 338 -36.73 -25.20 52.26
C ASP A 338 -36.53 -23.81 51.61
N MET A 339 -37.40 -23.56 50.61
CA MET A 339 -38.10 -22.29 50.48
C MET A 339 -38.87 -21.94 51.77
N PRO A 340 -39.14 -20.66 52.01
CA PRO A 340 -40.55 -20.29 51.89
C PRO A 340 -40.80 -19.02 51.07
N ALA A 341 -41.87 -19.10 50.30
CA ALA A 341 -42.59 -18.01 49.69
C ALA A 341 -43.20 -17.05 50.72
N ARG A 342 -43.18 -15.75 50.41
CA ARG A 342 -44.18 -14.74 50.83
C ARG A 342 -44.56 -14.00 49.54
N SER A 343 -45.75 -14.20 48.97
CA SER A 343 -47.09 -13.82 49.42
C SER A 343 -47.41 -12.32 49.29
N ILE A 344 -48.12 -12.00 48.20
CA ILE A 344 -49.36 -11.19 48.11
C ILE A 344 -49.28 -9.64 48.25
N MET A 345 -49.35 -8.97 47.07
CA MET A 345 -50.31 -7.93 46.58
C MET A 345 -50.62 -6.64 47.41
N PRO A 346 -51.37 -5.63 46.89
CA PRO A 346 -51.57 -5.15 45.50
C PRO A 346 -51.47 -3.59 45.34
N GLY A 347 -51.42 -3.13 44.09
CA GLY A 347 -52.22 -2.01 43.58
C GLY A 347 -51.80 -0.56 43.88
N ARG A 348 -51.54 0.21 42.81
CA ARG A 348 -52.32 1.43 42.51
C ARG A 348 -52.01 1.96 41.12
N SER A 349 -53.09 2.14 40.37
CA SER A 349 -53.18 2.97 39.18
C SER A 349 -53.58 4.40 39.60
N ILE A 350 -53.44 5.34 38.66
CA ILE A 350 -53.96 6.72 38.61
C ILE A 350 -53.08 7.79 39.29
N HIS A 351 -52.30 8.55 38.50
CA HIS A 351 -52.74 9.84 37.93
C HIS A 351 -51.95 10.20 36.67
#